data_AF-A0A011UUZ6-F1
#
_entry.id   AF-A0A011UUZ6-F1
#
_cell.length_a   1.000
_cell.length_b   1.000
_cell.length_c   1.000
_cell.angle_alpha   90.00
_cell.angle_beta   90.00
_cell.angle_gamma   90.00
#
_symmetry.space_group_name_H-M   'P 1'
#
loop_
_entity.id
_entity.type
_entity.pdbx_description
1 polymer ?
#
loop_
_entity_poly.entity_id
_entity_poly.type
_entity_poly.pdbx_seq_one_letter_code
_entity_poly.pdbx_strand_id
1 'polypeptide(L)' 'MTATAFHPLSISAQALALFRAGDDTKTIAGKLRLREWTIERLITDARSRELGLPNPYYGAET' A
#
# COMPACT_ATOMS: atom_id res chain seq x y z
N MET A 1 17.92 25.11 -1.21
CA MET A 1 17.55 24.10 -2.22
C MET A 1 17.45 22.78 -1.49
N THR A 2 16.26 22.40 -1.03
CA THR A 2 16.08 21.20 -0.21
C THR A 2 15.90 20.01 -1.15
N ALA A 3 16.90 19.13 -1.19
CA ALA A 3 16.79 17.88 -1.92
C ALA A 3 15.75 17.02 -1.21
N THR A 4 14.54 16.93 -1.79
CA THR A 4 13.53 15.95 -1.37
C THR A 4 14.13 14.58 -1.62
N ALA A 5 14.61 13.94 -0.55
CA ALA A 5 15.18 12.61 -0.63
C ALA A 5 14.14 11.68 -1.28
N PHE A 6 14.50 11.12 -2.43
CA PHE A 6 13.74 10.07 -3.11
C PHE A 6 13.90 8.80 -2.27
N HIS A 7 13.25 8.74 -1.11
CA HIS A 7 13.10 7.48 -0.41
C HIS A 7 12.26 6.59 -1.33
N PRO A 8 12.76 5.41 -1.76
CA PRO A 8 11.89 4.45 -2.41
C PRO A 8 10.79 4.14 -1.40
N LEU A 9 9.61 4.70 -1.64
CA LEU A 9 8.43 4.38 -0.85
C LEU A 9 8.33 2.86 -0.84
N SER A 10 8.16 2.27 0.34
CA SER A 10 7.87 0.84 0.45
C SER A 10 6.75 0.49 -0.52
N ILE A 11 6.78 -0.71 -1.10
CA ILE A 11 5.79 -1.13 -2.09
C ILE A 11 4.34 -0.91 -1.58
N SER A 12 4.11 -1.06 -0.26
CA SER A 12 2.84 -0.73 0.39
C SER A 12 2.45 0.75 0.27
N ALA A 13 3.39 1.66 0.49
CA ALA A 13 3.15 3.10 0.38
C ALA A 13 2.92 3.53 -1.09
N GLN A 14 3.59 2.88 -2.05
CA GLN A 14 3.33 3.11 -3.48
C GLN A 14 1.92 2.63 -3.88
N ALA A 15 1.53 1.43 -3.44
CA ALA A 15 0.18 0.89 -3.70
C ALA A 15 -0.91 1.79 -3.12
N LEU A 16 -0.73 2.27 -1.88
CA LEU A 16 -1.66 3.19 -1.24
C LEU A 16 -1.72 4.56 -1.95
N ALA A 17 -0.59 5.09 -2.41
CA ALA A 17 -0.57 6.37 -3.13
C ALA A 17 -1.35 6.31 -4.45
N LEU A 18 -1.18 5.22 -5.21
CA LEU A 18 -1.94 4.98 -6.45
C LEU A 18 -3.45 4.81 -6.17
N PHE A 19 -3.79 4.08 -5.11
CA PHE A 19 -5.19 3.94 -4.68
C PHE A 19 -5.81 5.28 -4.31
N ARG A 20 -5.07 6.16 -3.60
CA ARG A 20 -5.50 7.53 -3.28
C ARG A 20 -5.60 8.44 -4.51
N ALA A 21 -4.83 8.15 -5.56
CA ALA A 21 -4.94 8.83 -6.85
C ALA A 21 -6.19 8.40 -7.65
N GLY A 22 -6.93 7.40 -7.17
CA GLY A 22 -8.16 6.91 -7.79
C GLY A 22 -7.97 5.69 -8.69
N ASP A 23 -6.78 5.10 -8.75
CA ASP A 23 -6.59 3.83 -9.45
C ASP A 23 -7.25 2.68 -8.68
N ASP A 24 -7.92 1.77 -9.40
CA ASP A 24 -8.44 0.54 -8.82
C ASP A 24 -7.33 -0.52 -8.59
N THR A 25 -7.61 -1.53 -7.77
CA THR A 25 -6.67 -2.59 -7.38
C THR A 25 -6.10 -3.36 -8.57
N LYS A 26 -6.87 -3.58 -9.63
CA LYS A 26 -6.44 -4.27 -10.85
C LYS A 26 -5.50 -3.40 -11.68
N THR A 27 -5.79 -2.10 -11.80
CA THR A 27 -4.90 -1.13 -12.46
C THR A 27 -3.57 -1.03 -11.73
N ILE A 28 -3.60 -0.93 -10.39
CA ILE A 28 -2.40 -0.88 -9.55
C ILE A 28 -1.59 -2.17 -9.67
N ALA A 29 -2.25 -3.32 -9.68
CA ALA A 29 -1.61 -4.63 -9.87
C ALA A 29 -0.83 -4.69 -11.18
N GLY A 30 -1.40 -4.14 -12.27
CA GLY A 30 -0.71 -3.97 -13.55
C GLY A 30 0.51 -3.06 -13.47
N LYS A 31 0.37 -1.88 -12.82
CA LYS A 31 1.47 -0.90 -12.66
C LYS A 31 2.63 -1.46 -11.84
N LEU A 32 2.33 -2.17 -10.75
CA LEU A 32 3.34 -2.73 -9.83
C LEU A 32 3.79 -4.15 -10.21
N ARG A 33 3.20 -4.75 -11.24
CA ARG A 33 3.46 -6.14 -11.67
C ARG A 33 3.28 -7.16 -10.55
N LEU A 34 2.25 -6.96 -9.73
CA LEU A 34 1.86 -7.84 -8.63
C LEU A 34 0.47 -8.44 -8.88
N ARG A 35 0.07 -9.43 -8.08
CA ARG A 35 -1.30 -9.94 -8.12
C ARG A 35 -2.24 -8.98 -7.40
N GLU A 36 -3.49 -8.93 -7.85
CA GLU A 36 -4.50 -8.03 -7.29
C GLU A 36 -4.72 -8.21 -5.77
N TRP A 37 -4.85 -9.46 -5.30
CA TRP A 37 -4.96 -9.75 -3.86
C TRP A 37 -3.73 -9.29 -3.06
N THR A 38 -2.56 -9.23 -3.69
CA THR A 38 -1.34 -8.69 -3.06
C THR A 38 -1.47 -7.18 -2.90
N ILE A 39 -2.02 -6.48 -3.88
CA ILE A 39 -2.30 -5.04 -3.80
C ILE A 39 -3.31 -4.74 -2.70
N GLU A 40 -4.40 -5.49 -2.61
CA GLU A 40 -5.39 -5.32 -1.53
C GLU A 40 -4.77 -5.46 -0.14
N ARG A 41 -3.92 -6.48 0.04
CA ARG A 41 -3.18 -6.68 1.29
C ARG A 41 -2.21 -5.53 1.59
N LEU A 42 -1.49 -5.04 0.58
CA LEU A 42 -0.53 -3.94 0.72
C LEU A 42 -1.21 -2.61 1.07
N ILE A 43 -2.32 -2.29 0.43
CA ILE A 43 -3.13 -1.10 0.73
C ILE A 43 -3.67 -1.19 2.15
N THR A 44 -4.19 -2.36 2.54
CA THR A 44 -4.73 -2.58 3.88
C THR A 44 -3.65 -2.46 4.95
N ASP A 45 -2.47 -3.02 4.71
CA ASP A 45 -1.30 -2.89 5.60
C ASP A 45 -0.88 -1.44 5.77
N ALA A 46 -0.76 -0.69 4.67
CA ALA A 46 -0.40 0.72 4.72
C ALA A 46 -1.44 1.55 5.50
N ARG A 47 -2.75 1.37 5.22
CA ARG A 47 -3.82 2.09 5.95
C ARG A 47 -3.87 1.70 7.43
N SER A 48 -3.70 0.43 7.74
CA SER A 48 -3.71 -0.07 9.13
C SER A 48 -2.58 0.58 9.93
N ARG A 49 -1.37 0.66 9.37
CA ARG A 49 -0.24 1.36 10.00
C ARG A 49 -0.48 2.86 10.13
N GLU A 50 -1.04 3.52 9.12
CA GLU A 50 -1.37 4.96 9.19
C GLU A 50 -2.41 5.28 10.26
N LEU A 51 -3.39 4.41 10.44
CA LEU A 51 -4.48 4.60 11.40
C LEU A 51 -4.18 4.01 12.79
N GLY A 52 -3.05 3.32 12.96
CA GLY A 52 -2.74 2.56 14.18
C GLY A 52 -3.76 1.43 14.45
N LEU A 53 -4.39 0.90 13.41
CA LEU A 53 -5.40 -0.15 13.49
C LEU A 53 -4.78 -1.54 13.26
N PRO A 54 -5.35 -2.59 13.85
CA PRO A 54 -4.95 -3.96 13.55
C PRO A 54 -5.24 -4.29 12.08
N ASN A 55 -4.29 -4.95 11.43
CA ASN A 55 -4.46 -5.38 10.05
C ASN A 55 -5.14 -6.75 10.01
N PRO A 56 -6.31 -6.89 9.33
CA PRO A 56 -7.06 -8.13 9.26
C PRO A 56 -6.28 -9.30 8.63
N TYR A 57 -5.25 -9.03 7.82
CA TYR A 57 -4.43 -10.06 7.17
C TYR A 57 -3.35 -10.68 8.05
N TYR A 58 -3.05 -10.09 9.21
CA TYR A 58 -2.02 -10.62 10.13
C TYR A 58 -2.62 -11.43 11.27
N GLY A 59 -3.96 -11.51 11.35
CA GLY A 59 -4.65 -12.10 12.49
C GLY A 59 -4.45 -11.25 13.75
N ALA A 60 -5.48 -11.18 14.60
CA ALA A 60 -5.22 -10.82 15.99
C ALA A 60 -4.35 -11.96 16.55
N GLU A 61 -3.03 -11.76 16.62
CA GLU A 61 -2.19 -12.61 17.44
C GLU A 61 -2.73 -12.49 18.86
N THR A 62 -3.48 -13.50 19.29
CA THR A 62 -4.02 -13.66 20.65
C THR A 62 -2.91 -13.88 21.64
#